data_AF-A0A367FSX5-F1
#
_entry.id   AF-A0A367FSX5-F1
#
_cell.length_a   1.000
_cell.length_b   1.000
_cell.length_c   1.000
_cell.angle_alpha   90.00
_cell.angle_beta   90.00
_cell.angle_gamma   90.00
#
_symmetry.space_group_name_H-M   'P 1'
#
loop_
_entity.id
_entity.type
_entity.pdbx_description
1 polymer ?
#
loop_
_entity_poly.entity_id
_entity_poly.type
_entity_poly.pdbx_seq_one_letter_code
_entity_poly.pdbx_strand_id
1 'polypeptide(L)' 'MVKYAPRKVYIRESGGYVELSYTEFCRCRESDQTYMDKLFIPIQGCLLEVVREQYTDF' A
#
# COMPACT_ATOMS: atom_id res chain seq x y z
N MET A 1 -10.41 -16.71 5.40
CA MET A 1 -10.91 -15.49 4.71
C MET A 1 -10.26 -14.30 5.37
N VAL A 2 -9.48 -13.50 4.64
CA VAL A 2 -8.93 -12.23 5.17
C VAL A 2 -10.14 -11.37 5.53
N LYS A 3 -10.39 -11.14 6.83
CA LYS A 3 -11.63 -10.49 7.29
C LYS A 3 -11.79 -9.05 6.76
N TYR A 4 -10.69 -8.43 6.32
CA TYR A 4 -10.68 -7.07 5.77
C TYR A 4 -9.61 -6.98 4.68
N ALA A 5 -9.94 -7.43 3.47
CA ALA A 5 -9.16 -7.00 2.31
C ALA A 5 -9.43 -5.51 2.10
N PRO A 6 -8.39 -4.67 1.97
CA PRO A 6 -8.60 -3.26 1.68
C PRO A 6 -9.32 -3.12 0.34
N ARG A 7 -10.20 -2.11 0.26
CA ARG A 7 -10.95 -1.78 -0.96
C ARG A 7 -10.00 -1.41 -2.10
N LYS A 8 -8.94 -0.67 -1.77
CA LYS A 8 -7.93 -0.13 -2.69
C LYS A 8 -6.59 0.01 -1.99
N VAL A 9 -5.50 -0.04 -2.75
CA VAL A 9 -4.14 0.26 -2.29
C VAL A 9 -3.62 1.44 -3.11
N TYR A 10 -3.07 2.45 -2.44
CA TYR A 10 -2.50 3.64 -3.07
C TYR A 10 -0.99 3.65 -2.88
N ILE A 11 -0.25 3.66 -3.99
CA ILE A 11 1.22 3.60 -4.03
C ILE A 11 1.76 4.95 -4.51
N ARG A 12 2.84 5.41 -3.90
CA ARG A 12 3.49 6.67 -4.27
C ARG A 12 4.35 6.44 -5.51
N GLU A 13 4.07 7.24 -6.53
CA GLU A 13 4.91 7.39 -7.72
C GLU A 13 5.32 8.86 -7.87
N SER A 14 6.23 9.13 -8.81
CA SER A 14 6.83 10.46 -9.03
C SER A 14 5.85 11.58 -9.33
N GLY A 15 4.59 11.27 -9.66
CA GLY A 15 3.51 12.22 -9.93
C GLY A 15 2.34 12.21 -8.94
N GLY A 16 2.35 11.38 -7.88
CA GLY A 16 1.24 11.27 -6.94
C GLY A 16 0.95 9.83 -6.51
N TYR A 17 -0.30 9.56 -6.14
CA TYR A 17 -0.73 8.21 -5.78
C TYR A 17 -1.36 7.49 -6.96
N VAL A 18 -0.86 6.29 -7.25
CA VAL A 18 -1.48 5.35 -8.19
C VAL A 18 -2.29 4.34 -7.39
N GLU A 19 -3.47 4.02 -7.92
CA GLU A 19 -4.37 3.04 -7.34
C GLU A 19 -4.07 1.65 -7.88
N LEU A 20 -3.98 0.67 -6.98
CA LEU A 20 -3.94 -0.75 -7.28
C LEU A 20 -5.10 -1.46 -6.60
N SER A 21 -5.61 -2.50 -7.24
CA SER A 21 -6.41 -3.51 -6.55
C SER A 21 -5.53 -4.26 -5.54
N TYR A 22 -6.16 -4.82 -4.49
CA TYR A 22 -5.44 -5.62 -3.52
C TYR A 22 -4.76 -6.85 -4.15
N THR A 23 -5.35 -7.43 -5.20
CA THR A 23 -4.77 -8.56 -5.93
C THR A 23 -3.52 -8.16 -6.71
N GLU A 24 -3.53 -7.01 -7.40
CA GLU A 24 -2.34 -6.50 -8.10
C GLU A 24 -1.23 -6.20 -7.10
N PHE A 25 -1.57 -5.55 -5.98
CA PHE A 25 -0.61 -5.30 -4.91
C PHE A 25 0.05 -6.59 -4.39
N CYS A 26 -0.73 -7.64 -4.12
CA CYS A 26 -0.19 -8.94 -3.69
C CYS A 26 0.75 -9.54 -4.74
N ARG A 27 0.38 -9.50 -6.03
CA ARG A 27 1.25 -10.00 -7.11
C ARG A 27 2.55 -9.21 -7.21
N CYS A 28 2.49 -7.88 -7.15
CA CYS A 28 3.68 -7.03 -7.13
C CYS A 28 4.58 -7.38 -5.96
N ARG A 29 4.01 -7.57 -4.75
CA ARG A 29 4.77 -7.93 -3.56
C ARG A 29 5.42 -9.31 -3.64
N GLU A 30 4.84 -10.25 -4.38
CA GLU A 30 5.43 -11.57 -4.64
C GLU A 30 6.57 -11.50 -5.67
N SER A 31 6.48 -10.62 -6.67
CA SER A 31 7.45 -10.51 -7.77
C SER A 31 8.57 -9.50 -7.54
N ASP A 32 8.32 -8.47 -6.75
CA ASP A 32 9.19 -7.31 -6.56
C ASP A 32 9.43 -7.07 -5.06
N GLN A 33 10.67 -7.31 -4.62
CA GLN A 33 11.05 -7.16 -3.22
C GLN A 33 10.99 -5.71 -2.73
N THR A 34 11.03 -4.71 -3.62
CA THR A 34 10.91 -3.30 -3.22
C THR A 34 9.57 -2.99 -2.56
N TYR A 35 8.53 -3.79 -2.84
CA TYR A 35 7.21 -3.68 -2.21
C TYR A 35 7.19 -4.18 -0.75
N MET A 36 8.18 -4.95 -0.30
CA MET A 36 8.28 -5.41 1.08
C MET A 36 8.74 -4.30 2.03
N ASP A 37 9.53 -3.35 1.54
CA ASP A 37 10.07 -2.24 2.33
C ASP A 37 9.12 -1.02 2.39
N LYS A 38 8.05 -1.04 1.58
CA LYS A 38 7.03 0.02 1.58
C LYS A 38 6.21 -0.03 2.86
N LEU A 39 5.99 1.14 3.46
CA LEU A 39 5.17 1.31 4.66
C LEU A 39 3.77 1.75 4.28
N PHE A 40 2.76 1.21 4.96
CA PHE A 40 1.36 1.50 4.67
C PHE A 40 0.57 1.82 5.93
N ILE A 41 -0.28 2.85 5.85
CA ILE A 41 -1.27 3.15 6.90
C ILE A 41 -2.69 2.79 6.42
N PRO A 42 -3.53 2.20 7.28
CA PRO A 42 -4.92 1.91 6.95
C PRO A 42 -5.78 3.17 7.10
N ILE A 43 -6.47 3.59 6.04
CA ILE A 43 -7.35 4.77 6.03
C ILE A 43 -8.69 4.41 5.39
N GLN A 44 -9.78 4.42 6.16
CA GLN A 44 -11.16 4.22 5.67
C GLN A 44 -11.36 2.98 4.76
N GLY A 45 -10.64 1.90 5.07
CA GLY A 45 -10.68 0.66 4.29
C GLY A 45 -9.76 0.63 3.08
N CYS A 46 -8.84 1.59 2.93
CA CYS A 46 -7.76 1.60 1.95
C CYS A 46 -6.40 1.45 2.63
N LEU A 47 -5.38 1.03 1.88
CA LEU A 47 -3.97 1.13 2.29
C LEU A 47 -3.30 2.28 1.53
N LEU A 48 -2.59 3.14 2.24
CA LEU A 48 -1.86 4.28 1.67
C LEU A 48 -0.37 4.12 1.93
N GLU A 49 0.46 4.07 0.87
CA GLU A 49 1.91 4.07 1.01
C GLU A 49 2.38 5.40 1.61
N VAL A 50 3.25 5.32 2.61
CA VAL A 50 3.84 6.49 3.27
C VAL A 50 5.35 6.31 3.41
N VAL A 51 6.06 7.43 3.56
CA VAL A 51 7.47 7.40 3.95
C VAL A 51 7.59 7.18 5.46
N ARG A 52 8.79 6.78 5.92
CA ARG A 52 9.03 6.44 7.32
C ARG A 52 8.68 7.57 8.28
N GLU A 53 8.97 8.81 7.91
CA GLU A 53 8.71 10.00 8.72
C GLU A 53 7.20 10.20 8.95
N GLN A 54 6.37 9.91 7.95
CA GLN A 54 4.91 9.99 8.07
C GLN A 54 4.35 8.79 8.84
N TYR A 55 5.00 7.63 8.74
CA TYR A 55 4.59 6.43 9.45
C TYR A 55 4.82 6.53 10.96
N THR A 56 5.89 7.21 11.40
CA THR A 56 6.17 7.42 12.83
C THR A 56 5.18 8.34 13.53
N ASP A 57 4.47 9.18 12.77
CA ASP A 57 3.49 10.15 13.28
C ASP A 57 2.05 9.59 13.31
N PHE A 58 1.82 8.37 12.81
CA PHE A 58 0.52 7.69 12.74
C PHE A 58 0.35 6.66 13.86
#